data_AF-X0UV04-F1
#
_entry.id   AF-X0UV04-F1
#
_cell.length_a   1.000
_cell.length_b   1.000
_cell.length_c   1.000
_cell.angle_alpha   90.00
_cell.angle_beta   90.00
_cell.angle_gamma   90.00
#
_symmetry.space_group_name_H-M   'P 1'
#
loop_
_entity.id
_entity.type
_entity.pdbx_description
1 polymer ?
#
loop_
_entity_poly.entity_id
_entity_poly.type
_entity_poly.pdbx_seq_one_letter_code
_entity_poly.pdbx_strand_id
1 'polypeptide(L)' 'MRTVIERACSVGGEAAVFTFEPHPRKLLYPDRAPRLLTTLDQKLELLDEVGVDLV' A
#
# COMPACT_ATOMS: atom_id res chain seq x y z
N MET A 1 8.84 -3.29 -3.40
CA MET A 1 8.82 -3.42 -1.92
C MET A 1 10.07 -4.06 -1.33
N ARG A 2 10.83 -4.88 -2.06
CA ARG A 2 12.10 -5.51 -1.60
C ARG A 2 12.98 -4.62 -0.70
N THR A 3 13.31 -3.40 -1.14
CA THR A 3 14.20 -2.50 -0.37
C THR A 3 13.66 -2.16 1.02
N VAL A 4 12.34 -1.98 1.18
CA VAL A 4 11.73 -1.67 2.49
C VAL A 4 11.74 -2.89 3.40
N ILE A 5 11.45 -4.06 2.84
CA ILE A 5 11.43 -5.35 3.55
C ILE A 5 12.85 -5.70 4.04
N GLU A 6 13.85 -5.62 3.16
CA GLU A 6 15.25 -5.85 3.51
C GLU A 6 15.72 -4.88 4.60
N ARG A 7 15.32 -3.61 4.51
CA ARG A 7 15.69 -2.61 5.51
C ARG A 7 15.05 -2.89 6.86
N ALA A 8 13.76 -3.21 6.91
CA ALA A 8 13.05 -3.56 8.13
C ALA A 8 13.70 -4.78 8.81
N CYS A 9 13.95 -5.83 8.04
CA CYS A 9 14.64 -7.03 8.52
C CYS A 9 16.04 -6.72 9.07
N SER A 10 16.84 -5.88 8.39
CA SER A 10 18.19 -5.52 8.83
C SER A 10 18.26 -4.80 10.19
N VAL A 11 17.15 -4.19 10.62
CA VAL A 11 17.04 -3.49 11.91
C VAL A 11 16.17 -4.24 12.92
N GLY A 12 15.71 -5.46 12.60
CA GLY A 12 14.77 -6.22 13.41
C GLY A 12 13.41 -5.55 13.57
N GLY A 13 13.00 -4.74 12.58
CA GLY A 13 11.70 -4.06 12.53
C GLY A 13 10.73 -4.69 11.52
N GLU A 14 9.55 -4.09 11.41
CA GLU A 14 8.45 -4.55 10.54
C GLU A 14 8.32 -3.64 9.30
N ALA A 15 8.09 -4.24 8.13
CA ALA A 15 7.78 -3.54 6.91
C ALA A 15 6.28 -3.19 6.89
N ALA A 16 5.97 -1.90 7.03
CA ALA A 16 4.61 -1.40 7.02
C ALA A 16 4.31 -0.57 5.76
N VAL A 17 3.10 -0.69 5.24
CA VAL A 17 2.53 0.18 4.21
C VAL A 17 1.39 0.98 4.83
N PHE A 18 1.36 2.28 4.59
CA PHE A 18 0.21 3.12 4.95
C PHE A 18 -0.37 3.73 3.69
N THR A 19 -1.69 3.62 3.52
CA THR A 19 -2.37 4.14 2.32
C THR A 19 -3.73 4.71 2.65
N PHE A 20 -4.33 5.37 1.66
CA PHE A 20 -5.65 5.95 1.75
C PHE A 20 -6.63 5.14 0.89
N GLU A 21 -7.72 4.71 1.51
CA GLU A 21 -8.88 4.16 0.83
C GLU A 21 -10.13 4.90 1.31
N PRO A 22 -10.84 5.63 0.42
CA PRO A 22 -10.50 5.86 -0.98
C PRO A 22 -9.35 6.84 -1.18
N HIS A 23 -8.77 6.85 -2.38
CA HIS A 23 -7.72 7.80 -2.77
C HIS A 23 -8.08 9.25 -2.37
N PRO A 24 -7.19 10.07 -1.77
CA PRO A 24 -7.56 11.37 -1.18
C PRO A 24 -8.21 12.34 -2.17
N ARG A 25 -7.75 12.32 -3.43
CA ARG A 25 -8.37 13.10 -4.52
C ARG A 25 -9.83 12.71 -4.80
N LYS A 26 -10.27 11.49 -4.50
CA LYS A 26 -11.68 11.09 -4.62
C LYS A 26 -12.56 11.81 -3.59
N LEU A 27 -12.02 12.14 -2.41
CA LEU A 27 -12.69 12.99 -1.43
C LEU A 27 -12.61 14.48 -1.79
N LEU A 28 -11.40 14.96 -2.10
CA LEU A 28 -11.15 16.39 -2.26
C LEU A 28 -11.57 16.95 -3.63
N TYR A 29 -11.43 16.14 -4.68
CA TYR A 29 -11.66 16.53 -6.08
C TYR A 29 -12.27 15.38 -6.90
N PRO A 30 -13.54 15.02 -6.65
CA PRO A 30 -14.17 13.82 -7.23
C PRO A 30 -14.06 13.74 -8.76
N ASP A 31 -14.28 14.86 -9.46
CA ASP A 31 -14.25 14.94 -10.93
C ASP A 31 -12.86 14.73 -11.54
N ARG A 32 -11.80 14.79 -10.71
CA ARG A 32 -10.40 14.65 -11.12
C ARG A 32 -9.72 13.49 -10.40
N ALA A 33 -10.49 12.56 -9.85
CA ALA A 33 -9.93 11.37 -9.22
C ALA A 33 -9.25 10.48 -10.28
N PRO A 34 -8.02 10.01 -10.04
CA PRO A 34 -7.40 9.04 -10.94
C PRO A 34 -8.18 7.74 -10.96
N ARG A 35 -8.10 6.99 -12.06
CA ARG A 35 -8.59 5.61 -12.09
C ARG A 35 -7.72 4.76 -11.17
N LEU A 36 -8.36 3.89 -10.39
CA LEU A 36 -7.64 2.94 -9.54
C LEU A 36 -6.94 1.89 -10.43
N LEU A 37 -5.70 1.55 -10.09
CA LEU A 37 -4.96 0.47 -10.75
C LEU A 37 -5.45 -0.91 -10.29
N THR A 38 -5.83 -1.03 -9.02
CA THR A 38 -6.34 -2.23 -8.37
C THR A 38 -7.48 -1.85 -7.41
N THR A 39 -8.36 -2.79 -7.08
CA THR A 39 -9.28 -2.65 -5.95
C THR A 39 -8.52 -2.71 -4.62
N LEU A 40 -9.19 -2.37 -3.50
CA LEU A 40 -8.59 -2.54 -2.18
C LEU A 40 -8.17 -3.99 -1.94
N ASP A 41 -9.08 -4.95 -2.17
CA ASP A 41 -8.83 -6.37 -1.94
C ASP A 41 -7.63 -6.88 -2.74
N GLN A 42 -7.58 -6.55 -4.03
CA GLN A 42 -6.44 -6.89 -4.89
C GLN A 42 -5.13 -6.24 -4.40
N LYS A 43 -5.18 -5.01 -3.91
CA LYS A 43 -4.01 -4.34 -3.34
C LYS A 43 -3.52 -5.09 -2.10
N LEU A 44 -4.42 -5.52 -1.23
CA LEU A 44 -4.08 -6.26 0.00
C LEU A 44 -3.45 -7.61 -0.34
N GLU A 45 -4.03 -8.38 -1.26
CA GLU A 45 -3.48 -9.66 -1.73
C GLU A 45 -2.07 -9.48 -2.30
N LEU A 46 -1.86 -8.48 -3.17
CA LEU A 46 -0.55 -8.21 -3.75
C LEU A 46 0.50 -7.76 -2.73
N LEU A 47 0.10 -7.08 -1.65
CA LEU A 47 1.02 -6.66 -0.60
C LEU A 47 1.41 -7.84 0.30
N ASP A 48 0.47 -8.74 0.59
CA ASP A 48 0.69 -9.99 1.32
C ASP A 48 1.65 -10.92 0.56
N GLU A 49 1.42 -11.13 -0.74
CA GLU A 49 2.27 -11.97 -1.60
C GLU A 49 3.74 -11.50 -1.65
N VAL A 50 3.97 -10.20 -1.49
CA VAL A 50 5.31 -9.61 -1.55
C VAL A 50 6.03 -9.65 -0.19
N GLY A 51 5.32 -10.02 0.89
CA GLY A 51 5.89 -10.17 2.23
C GLY A 51 5.97 -8.85 3.01
N VAL A 52 4.96 -7.99 2.86
CA VAL A 52 4.78 -6.83 3.75
C VAL A 52 4.13 -7.32 5.06
N ASP A 53 4.70 -6.95 6.20
CA ASP A 53 4.25 -7.43 7.51
C ASP A 53 2.95 -6.76 7.98
N LEU A 54 2.74 -5.50 7.58
CA LEU A 54 1.61 -4.69 8.00
C LEU A 54 1.12 -3.75 6.88
N VAL A 55 -0.19 -3.65 6.69
CA VAL A 55 -0.84 -2.74 5.72
C VAL A 55 -1.94 -1.92 6.41
#